data_AF-A0A928FH21-F1
#
_entry.id   AF-A0A928FH21-F1
#
_cell.length_a   1.000
_cell.length_b   1.000
_cell.length_c   1.000
_cell.angle_alpha   90.00
_cell.angle_beta   90.00
_cell.angle_gamma   90.00
#
_symmetry.space_group_name_H-M   'P 1'
#
loop_
_entity.id
_entity.type
_entity.pdbx_description
1 polymer ?
#
loop_
_entity_poly.entity_id
_entity_poly.type
_entity_poly.pdbx_seq_one_letter_code
_entity_poly.pdbx_strand_id
1 'polypeptide(L)'
;MTEAKNIAALRKEAVAYMHEMSEIKWTPSEDIDLTSIIKTLYYKKGETYYGVIYNTNKGVDGETFCTQLEDGVYKGPITREKAFGNHCTSAILITWRRLGDKTTAGWTANMMPQCGTGILQLGDFEIDPEDKTTIAMVERTEPQVMFEAYALMQEGDAILYCFGPTGHARMICENHVVRNDDGTINPEESYIITIEQTSSFDKMRTDRHTTWYVDHKYTYDMVLKSKYIPITVPLFVE
;
A
#
# COMPACT_ATOMS: atom_id res chain seq x y z
N MET A 1 -26.04 -16.44 -10.70
CA MET A 1 -25.11 -17.33 -9.99
C MET A 1 -23.72 -16.85 -10.34
N THR A 2 -23.17 -15.98 -9.49
CA THR A 2 -21.80 -15.47 -9.65
C THR A 2 -20.88 -16.61 -9.30
N GLU A 3 -19.97 -17.01 -10.20
CA GLU A 3 -18.91 -17.96 -9.86
C GLU A 3 -18.21 -17.44 -8.60
N ALA A 4 -18.12 -18.27 -7.57
CA ALA A 4 -17.27 -17.99 -6.43
C ALA A 4 -15.85 -17.85 -6.98
N LYS A 5 -15.41 -16.61 -7.22
CA LYS A 5 -14.03 -16.35 -7.60
C LYS A 5 -13.17 -16.92 -6.48
N ASN A 6 -12.21 -17.76 -6.85
CA ASN A 6 -11.25 -18.31 -5.91
C ASN A 6 -10.53 -17.15 -5.20
N ILE A 7 -10.71 -16.99 -3.88
CA ILE A 7 -10.10 -15.92 -3.08
C ILE A 7 -8.60 -15.84 -3.31
N ALA A 8 -7.92 -16.98 -3.37
CA ALA A 8 -6.48 -17.02 -3.63
C ALA A 8 -6.12 -16.44 -5.01
N ALA A 9 -6.98 -16.62 -6.02
CA ALA A 9 -6.77 -16.00 -7.33
C ALA A 9 -7.02 -14.49 -7.28
N LEU A 10 -8.04 -14.03 -6.55
CA LEU A 10 -8.31 -12.60 -6.35
C LEU A 10 -7.17 -11.88 -5.64
N ARG A 11 -6.61 -12.51 -4.60
CA ARG A 11 -5.44 -12.02 -3.86
C ARG A 11 -4.24 -11.82 -4.79
N LYS A 12 -3.97 -12.80 -5.65
CA LYS A 12 -2.91 -12.70 -6.69
C LYS A 12 -3.21 -11.63 -7.73
N GLU A 13 -4.46 -11.49 -8.15
CA GLU A 13 -4.89 -10.44 -9.08
C GLU A 13 -4.67 -9.04 -8.49
N ALA A 14 -4.91 -8.86 -7.18
CA ALA A 14 -4.63 -7.60 -6.49
C ALA A 14 -3.14 -7.23 -6.56
N VAL A 15 -2.27 -8.18 -6.16
CA VAL A 15 -0.82 -7.98 -6.15
C VAL A 15 -0.30 -7.73 -7.58
N ALA A 16 -0.75 -8.54 -8.55
CA ALA A 16 -0.38 -8.37 -9.96
C ALA A 16 -0.75 -6.97 -10.49
N TYR A 17 -1.93 -6.46 -10.17
CA TYR A 17 -2.35 -5.14 -10.61
C TYR A 17 -1.52 -4.00 -9.98
N MET A 18 -1.14 -4.13 -8.71
CA MET A 18 -0.19 -3.18 -8.10
C MET A 18 1.18 -3.23 -8.79
N HIS A 19 1.67 -4.42 -9.17
CA HIS A 19 2.89 -4.54 -9.97
C HIS A 19 2.75 -3.87 -11.33
N GLU A 20 1.65 -4.11 -12.05
CA GLU A 20 1.37 -3.46 -13.34
C GLU A 20 1.43 -1.93 -13.20
N MET A 21 0.77 -1.36 -12.17
CA MET A 21 0.82 0.07 -11.89
C MET A 21 2.22 0.58 -11.58
N SER A 22 3.11 -0.24 -11.00
CA SER A 22 4.50 0.12 -10.68
C SER A 22 5.47 0.01 -11.86
N GLU A 23 5.09 -0.72 -12.91
CA GLU A 23 5.93 -1.01 -14.08
C GLU A 23 5.63 -0.10 -15.29
N ILE A 24 4.57 0.73 -15.22
CA ILE A 24 4.24 1.68 -16.30
C ILE A 24 5.43 2.60 -16.56
N LYS A 25 6.03 2.48 -17.74
CA LYS A 25 7.17 3.28 -18.17
C LYS A 25 6.71 4.57 -18.83
N TRP A 26 7.26 5.71 -18.40
CA TRP A 26 6.94 7.00 -18.98
C TRP A 26 8.10 8.01 -18.90
N THR A 27 8.04 9.06 -19.71
CA THR A 27 9.02 10.17 -19.70
C THR A 27 8.24 11.49 -19.75
N PRO A 28 8.49 12.46 -18.85
CA PRO A 28 7.74 13.70 -18.87
C PRO A 28 8.14 14.60 -20.05
N SER A 29 7.15 15.23 -20.69
CA SER A 29 7.38 16.22 -21.75
C SER A 29 8.02 17.53 -21.28
N GLU A 30 7.87 17.84 -19.98
CA GLU A 30 8.37 19.02 -19.29
C GLU A 30 8.64 18.69 -17.82
N ASP A 31 9.43 19.50 -17.11
CA ASP A 31 9.72 19.24 -15.71
C ASP A 31 8.43 19.27 -14.86
N ILE A 32 8.26 18.26 -14.00
CA ILE A 32 7.12 18.14 -13.09
C ILE A 32 7.63 18.32 -11.67
N ASP A 33 7.24 19.43 -11.03
CA ASP A 33 7.54 19.69 -9.62
C ASP A 33 6.29 19.47 -8.76
N LEU A 34 6.26 18.36 -8.02
CA LEU A 34 5.20 18.02 -7.07
C LEU A 34 5.62 18.25 -5.61
N THR A 35 6.71 19.00 -5.41
CA THR A 35 7.27 19.28 -4.09
C THR A 35 6.24 19.94 -3.17
N SER A 36 6.24 19.54 -1.91
CA SER A 36 5.57 20.24 -0.81
C SER A 36 6.51 20.40 0.37
N ILE A 37 6.03 21.10 1.40
CA ILE A 37 6.75 21.38 2.66
C ILE A 37 7.47 20.14 3.23
N ILE A 38 6.92 18.94 3.04
CA ILE A 38 7.42 17.68 3.62
C ILE A 38 7.95 16.67 2.59
N LYS A 39 7.85 16.95 1.28
CA LYS A 39 8.11 15.95 0.21
C LYS A 39 8.74 16.63 -1.00
N THR A 40 9.89 16.18 -1.45
CA THR A 40 10.51 16.66 -2.71
C THR A 40 10.34 15.60 -3.78
N LEU A 41 9.53 15.89 -4.78
CA LEU A 41 9.27 15.00 -5.91
C LEU A 41 9.34 15.82 -7.18
N TYR A 42 10.49 15.69 -7.84
CA TYR A 42 10.80 16.41 -9.06
C TYR A 42 11.11 15.39 -10.15
N TYR A 43 10.30 15.41 -11.21
CA TYR A 43 10.49 14.56 -12.39
C TYR A 43 11.02 15.44 -13.51
N LYS A 44 12.22 15.13 -13.99
CA LYS A 44 12.93 15.94 -14.97
C LYS A 44 12.54 15.53 -16.39
N LYS A 45 12.32 16.53 -17.24
CA LYS A 45 12.08 16.36 -18.67
C LYS A 45 13.14 15.44 -19.29
N GLY A 46 12.67 14.47 -20.07
CA GLY A 46 13.54 13.56 -20.82
C GLY A 46 14.13 12.41 -20.01
N GLU A 47 13.91 12.35 -18.69
CA GLU A 47 14.25 11.17 -17.88
C GLU A 47 13.09 10.17 -17.87
N THR A 48 13.43 8.89 -17.93
CA THR A 48 12.43 7.82 -17.84
C THR A 48 12.16 7.45 -16.39
N TYR A 49 10.89 7.41 -16.04
CA TYR A 49 10.37 6.96 -14.75
C TYR A 49 9.48 5.73 -14.92
N TYR A 50 9.27 5.03 -13.80
CA TYR A 50 8.46 3.83 -13.72
C TYR A 50 7.40 3.98 -12.63
N GLY A 51 6.24 3.44 -12.95
CA GLY A 51 5.05 3.45 -12.14
C GLY A 51 4.26 4.75 -12.22
N VAL A 52 2.98 4.68 -11.86
CA VAL A 52 2.12 5.88 -11.79
C VAL A 52 2.75 6.93 -10.88
N ILE A 53 2.62 8.21 -11.25
CA ILE A 53 3.14 9.36 -10.46
C ILE A 53 2.60 9.32 -9.03
N TYR A 54 3.45 9.61 -8.04
CA TYR A 54 2.96 9.88 -6.68
C TYR A 54 2.13 11.17 -6.63
N ASN A 55 0.84 11.07 -6.28
CA ASN A 55 -0.01 12.22 -6.01
C ASN A 55 -1.05 11.94 -4.93
N THR A 56 -1.15 12.84 -3.95
CA THR A 56 -2.16 12.77 -2.86
C THR A 56 -3.52 13.34 -3.25
N ASN A 57 -3.61 14.24 -4.23
CA ASN A 57 -4.84 15.00 -4.48
C ASN A 57 -5.82 14.32 -5.44
N LYS A 58 -5.33 13.40 -6.27
CA LYS A 58 -6.11 12.75 -7.31
C LYS A 58 -5.65 11.31 -7.46
N GLY A 59 -6.34 10.38 -6.80
CA GLY A 59 -6.09 8.95 -6.95
C GLY A 59 -6.67 8.45 -8.27
N VAL A 60 -5.80 8.05 -9.19
CA VAL A 60 -6.18 7.43 -10.47
C VAL A 60 -5.55 6.06 -10.60
N ASP A 61 -6.21 5.22 -11.39
CA ASP A 61 -5.77 3.87 -11.72
C ASP A 61 -4.72 3.88 -12.85
N GLY A 62 -4.09 2.73 -13.09
CA GLY A 62 -3.02 2.60 -14.10
C GLY A 62 -3.52 2.93 -15.51
N GLU A 63 -4.72 2.48 -15.86
CA GLU A 63 -5.32 2.72 -17.17
C GLU A 63 -5.59 4.20 -17.41
N THR A 64 -6.16 4.90 -16.43
CA THR A 64 -6.43 6.33 -16.49
C THR A 64 -5.12 7.11 -16.59
N PHE A 65 -4.08 6.71 -15.87
CA PHE A 65 -2.75 7.30 -16.02
C PHE A 65 -2.21 7.11 -17.45
N CYS A 66 -2.33 5.91 -18.01
CA CYS A 66 -1.88 5.61 -19.38
C CYS A 66 -2.58 6.44 -20.46
N THR A 67 -3.81 6.93 -20.23
CA THR A 67 -4.46 7.87 -21.17
C THR A 67 -3.72 9.21 -21.33
N GLN A 68 -2.81 9.53 -20.39
CA GLN A 68 -2.00 10.73 -20.42
C GLN A 68 -0.65 10.51 -21.13
N LEU A 69 -0.40 9.29 -21.63
CA LEU A 69 0.82 8.92 -22.34
C LEU A 69 0.59 8.92 -23.84
N GLU A 70 1.50 9.54 -24.58
CA GLU A 70 1.58 9.44 -26.04
C GLU A 70 2.98 8.92 -26.39
N ASP A 71 3.06 7.71 -26.96
CA ASP A 71 4.33 7.00 -27.23
C ASP A 71 5.28 6.93 -26.02
N GLY A 72 4.72 6.72 -24.83
CA GLY A 72 5.48 6.68 -23.56
C GLY A 72 5.89 8.05 -23.01
N VAL A 73 5.47 9.15 -23.63
CA VAL A 73 5.68 10.51 -23.13
C VAL A 73 4.46 10.97 -22.33
N TYR A 74 4.63 11.35 -21.07
CA TYR A 74 3.57 11.91 -20.23
C TYR A 74 3.30 13.35 -20.65
N LYS A 75 2.07 13.60 -21.13
CA LYS A 75 1.54 14.91 -21.55
C LYS A 75 0.38 15.39 -20.67
N GLY A 76 0.13 14.70 -19.55
CA GLY A 76 -0.91 15.07 -18.61
C GLY A 76 -0.58 16.34 -17.81
N PRO A 77 -1.52 16.80 -16.97
CA PRO A 77 -1.26 17.92 -16.06
C PRO A 77 -0.04 17.69 -15.16
N ILE A 78 0.70 18.75 -14.88
CA ILE A 78 1.98 18.69 -14.15
C ILE A 78 1.95 19.36 -12.77
N THR A 79 0.82 19.94 -12.35
CA THR A 79 0.68 20.54 -11.02
C THR A 79 0.17 19.51 -10.02
N ARG A 80 0.53 19.67 -8.74
CA ARG A 80 0.13 18.75 -7.67
C ARG A 80 -1.38 18.55 -7.55
N GLU A 81 -2.19 19.56 -7.83
CA GLU A 81 -3.65 19.49 -7.74
C GLU A 81 -4.26 18.68 -8.88
N LYS A 82 -3.58 18.62 -10.04
CA LYS A 82 -4.17 18.12 -11.29
C LYS A 82 -3.48 16.87 -11.84
N ALA A 83 -2.22 16.65 -11.49
CA ALA A 83 -1.42 15.54 -12.01
C ALA A 83 -2.12 14.22 -11.75
N PHE A 84 -2.12 13.35 -12.76
CA PHE A 84 -2.72 12.03 -12.65
C PHE A 84 -1.73 11.15 -11.91
N GLY A 85 -2.09 10.71 -10.72
CA GLY A 85 -1.21 9.92 -9.88
C GLY A 85 -1.98 9.09 -8.87
N ASN A 86 -1.28 8.47 -7.94
CA ASN A 86 -1.91 7.90 -6.75
C ASN A 86 -0.95 7.99 -5.56
N HIS A 87 -1.47 7.75 -4.39
CA HIS A 87 -0.71 7.55 -3.15
C HIS A 87 -1.03 6.17 -2.57
N CYS A 88 -0.24 5.74 -1.58
CA CYS A 88 -0.36 4.44 -0.90
C CYS A 88 -1.80 3.93 -0.71
N THR A 89 -2.63 4.68 0.02
CA THR A 89 -4.04 4.31 0.25
C THR A 89 -4.85 4.21 -1.04
N SER A 90 -4.80 5.24 -1.91
CA SER A 90 -5.58 5.21 -3.15
C SER A 90 -5.17 4.07 -4.08
N ALA A 91 -3.88 3.72 -4.16
CA ALA A 91 -3.39 2.61 -4.97
C ALA A 91 -3.99 1.27 -4.51
N ILE A 92 -3.96 1.02 -3.20
CA ILE A 92 -4.55 -0.19 -2.59
C ILE A 92 -6.07 -0.21 -2.81
N LEU A 93 -6.77 0.90 -2.57
CA LEU A 93 -8.22 0.97 -2.71
C LEU A 93 -8.69 0.81 -4.15
N ILE A 94 -8.00 1.42 -5.11
CA ILE A 94 -8.27 1.24 -6.54
C ILE A 94 -8.14 -0.24 -6.88
N THR A 95 -7.09 -0.89 -6.39
CA THR A 95 -6.84 -2.31 -6.61
C THR A 95 -7.97 -3.17 -6.04
N TRP A 96 -8.35 -3.01 -4.77
CA TRP A 96 -9.46 -3.77 -4.19
C TRP A 96 -10.79 -3.51 -4.89
N ARG A 97 -11.11 -2.24 -5.20
CA ARG A 97 -12.35 -1.85 -5.89
C ARG A 97 -12.44 -2.43 -7.30
N ARG A 98 -11.33 -2.52 -8.03
CA ARG A 98 -11.26 -3.18 -9.35
C ARG A 98 -11.72 -4.64 -9.27
N LEU A 99 -11.43 -5.31 -8.16
CA LEU A 99 -11.83 -6.70 -7.92
C LEU A 99 -13.29 -6.85 -7.44
N GLY A 100 -14.00 -5.75 -7.23
CA GLY A 100 -15.39 -5.72 -6.81
C GLY A 100 -15.60 -5.38 -5.32
N ASP A 101 -14.54 -5.06 -4.58
CA ASP A 101 -14.66 -4.61 -3.19
C ASP A 101 -15.36 -3.24 -3.10
N LYS A 102 -16.14 -3.03 -2.03
CA LYS A 102 -16.98 -1.84 -1.83
C LYS A 102 -16.47 -0.90 -0.75
N THR A 103 -15.25 -1.09 -0.25
CA THR A 103 -14.65 -0.24 0.79
C THR A 103 -14.66 1.23 0.37
N THR A 104 -15.06 2.09 1.30
CA THR A 104 -15.23 3.54 1.09
C THR A 104 -14.15 4.39 1.76
N ALA A 105 -13.12 3.77 2.34
CA ALA A 105 -11.97 4.50 2.87
C ALA A 105 -11.40 5.47 1.81
N GLY A 106 -11.10 6.70 2.22
CA GLY A 106 -10.50 7.71 1.35
C GLY A 106 -9.02 7.97 1.67
N TRP A 107 -8.62 7.73 2.92
CA TRP A 107 -7.30 8.06 3.48
C TRP A 107 -6.90 7.03 4.53
N THR A 108 -5.64 7.03 4.95
CA THR A 108 -5.12 6.11 5.98
C THR A 108 -5.92 6.16 7.27
N ALA A 109 -6.34 7.36 7.71
CA ALA A 109 -7.21 7.53 8.88
C ALA A 109 -8.56 6.82 8.72
N ASN A 110 -9.09 6.74 7.49
CA ASN A 110 -10.33 6.04 7.20
C ASN A 110 -10.11 4.55 6.90
N MET A 111 -8.87 4.07 6.83
CA MET A 111 -8.56 2.65 6.70
C MET A 111 -8.45 1.94 8.06
N MET A 112 -8.54 2.66 9.18
CA MET A 112 -8.54 2.01 10.49
C MET A 112 -9.84 1.20 10.66
N PRO A 113 -9.80 -0.06 11.13
CA PRO A 113 -10.97 -0.94 11.14
C PRO A 113 -12.19 -0.38 11.88
N GLN A 114 -11.98 0.33 13.00
CA GLN A 114 -13.03 0.96 13.80
C GLN A 114 -13.75 2.11 13.08
N CYS A 115 -13.23 2.62 11.95
CA CYS A 115 -13.93 3.65 11.17
C CYS A 115 -15.12 3.12 10.35
N GLY A 116 -15.32 1.79 10.27
CA GLY A 116 -16.52 1.21 9.65
C GLY A 116 -16.62 1.44 8.14
N THR A 117 -15.50 1.61 7.44
CA THR A 117 -15.43 1.93 6.01
C THR A 117 -15.35 0.71 5.09
N GLY A 118 -15.50 -0.50 5.66
CA GLY A 118 -15.29 -1.77 4.97
C GLY A 118 -13.88 -2.35 5.13
N ILE A 119 -13.00 -1.71 5.91
CA ILE A 119 -11.74 -2.34 6.32
C ILE A 119 -11.96 -3.21 7.54
N LEU A 120 -11.37 -4.41 7.53
CA LEU A 120 -11.42 -5.38 8.61
C LEU A 120 -10.06 -5.51 9.28
N GLN A 121 -10.07 -5.78 10.58
CA GLN A 121 -8.88 -6.23 11.30
C GLN A 121 -8.51 -7.64 10.86
N LEU A 122 -7.21 -7.95 10.80
CA LEU A 122 -6.73 -9.30 10.57
C LEU A 122 -6.04 -9.83 11.83
N GLY A 123 -6.66 -10.81 12.50
CA GLY A 123 -6.22 -11.30 13.80
C GLY A 123 -6.87 -10.58 14.97
N ASP A 124 -6.36 -10.88 16.17
CA ASP A 124 -7.03 -10.57 17.44
C ASP A 124 -6.35 -9.45 18.25
N PHE A 125 -5.69 -8.51 17.58
CA PHE A 125 -5.10 -7.35 18.26
C PHE A 125 -6.17 -6.39 18.77
N GLU A 126 -5.85 -5.67 19.83
CA GLU A 126 -6.84 -4.83 20.52
C GLU A 126 -7.19 -3.56 19.74
N ILE A 127 -8.47 -3.37 19.46
CA ILE A 127 -9.02 -2.15 18.85
C ILE A 127 -9.95 -1.46 19.83
N ASP A 128 -9.65 -0.20 20.16
CA ASP A 128 -10.57 0.68 20.88
C ASP A 128 -11.31 1.56 19.85
N PRO A 129 -12.65 1.66 19.90
CA PRO A 129 -13.41 2.56 19.04
C PRO A 129 -12.95 4.03 19.07
N GLU A 130 -12.30 4.47 20.14
CA GLU A 130 -11.78 5.83 20.31
C GLU A 130 -10.35 6.03 19.75
N ASP A 131 -9.70 4.96 19.27
CA ASP A 131 -8.35 5.07 18.72
C ASP A 131 -8.31 5.98 17.48
N LYS A 132 -7.36 6.91 17.48
CA LYS A 132 -7.10 7.83 16.36
C LYS A 132 -5.82 7.51 15.59
N THR A 133 -5.07 6.53 16.07
CA THR A 133 -3.74 6.17 15.57
C THR A 133 -3.53 4.67 15.72
N THR A 134 -2.69 4.08 14.88
CA THR A 134 -2.27 2.68 15.04
C THR A 134 -1.26 2.50 16.17
N ILE A 135 -0.63 3.59 16.64
CA ILE A 135 0.35 3.56 17.74
C ILE A 135 -0.27 2.99 19.02
N ALA A 136 -1.42 3.52 19.43
CA ALA A 136 -2.12 3.07 20.64
C ALA A 136 -2.54 1.60 20.55
N MET A 137 -3.04 1.15 19.40
CA MET A 137 -3.41 -0.25 19.17
C MET A 137 -2.21 -1.18 19.34
N VAL A 138 -1.07 -0.83 18.74
CA VAL A 138 0.16 -1.63 18.82
C VAL A 138 0.75 -1.60 20.22
N GLU A 139 0.71 -0.46 20.93
CA GLU A 139 1.28 -0.34 22.28
C GLU A 139 0.46 -1.03 23.36
N ARG A 140 -0.85 -1.16 23.15
CA ARG A 140 -1.75 -1.87 24.05
C ARG A 140 -1.77 -3.39 23.79
N THR A 141 -1.46 -3.81 22.57
CA THR A 141 -1.45 -5.23 22.20
C THR A 141 -0.10 -5.88 22.56
N GLU A 142 -0.14 -7.03 23.22
CA GLU A 142 1.07 -7.82 23.48
C GLU A 142 1.81 -8.16 22.18
N PRO A 143 3.14 -8.00 22.11
CA PRO A 143 3.90 -8.18 20.86
C PRO A 143 3.63 -9.50 20.14
N GLN A 144 3.53 -10.60 20.88
CA GLN A 144 3.27 -11.92 20.30
C GLN A 144 1.89 -12.01 19.66
N VAL A 145 0.87 -11.35 20.22
CA VAL A 145 -0.46 -11.26 19.59
C VAL A 145 -0.37 -10.51 18.26
N MET A 146 0.48 -9.48 18.20
CA MET A 146 0.71 -8.80 16.92
C MET A 146 1.43 -9.66 15.89
N PHE A 147 2.43 -10.42 16.31
CA PHE A 147 3.13 -11.33 15.41
C PHE A 147 2.22 -12.44 14.87
N GLU A 148 1.31 -12.98 15.69
CA GLU A 148 0.31 -13.94 15.21
C GLU A 148 -0.65 -13.31 14.20
N ALA A 149 -1.09 -12.06 14.42
CA ALA A 149 -1.92 -11.34 13.46
C ALA A 149 -1.17 -11.05 12.14
N TYR A 150 0.13 -10.73 12.19
CA TYR A 150 0.94 -10.63 10.98
C TYR A 150 1.07 -11.98 10.25
N ALA A 151 1.17 -13.09 10.99
CA ALA A 151 1.26 -14.44 10.42
C ALA A 151 0.01 -14.87 9.64
N LEU A 152 -1.15 -14.23 9.87
CA LEU A 152 -2.38 -14.48 9.11
C LEU A 152 -2.43 -13.78 7.75
N MET A 153 -1.56 -12.80 7.51
CA MET A 153 -1.56 -12.04 6.26
C MET A 153 -1.27 -12.92 5.05
N GLN A 154 -1.99 -12.66 3.98
CA GLN A 154 -1.80 -13.26 2.66
C GLN A 154 -1.63 -12.16 1.61
N GLU A 155 -1.25 -12.56 0.40
CA GLU A 155 -1.25 -11.71 -0.79
C GLU A 155 -2.53 -10.85 -0.85
N GLY A 156 -2.37 -9.57 -1.17
CA GLY A 156 -3.48 -8.63 -1.33
C GLY A 156 -4.01 -8.02 -0.02
N ASP A 157 -3.71 -8.57 1.15
CA ASP A 157 -3.92 -7.87 2.43
C ASP A 157 -3.01 -6.63 2.51
N ALA A 158 -3.20 -5.80 3.52
CA ALA A 158 -2.35 -4.64 3.72
C ALA A 158 -1.91 -4.48 5.17
N ILE A 159 -0.81 -3.76 5.36
CA ILE A 159 -0.46 -3.18 6.66
C ILE A 159 -0.68 -1.68 6.65
N LEU A 160 -1.15 -1.15 7.76
CA LEU A 160 -1.52 0.25 7.94
C LEU A 160 -0.77 0.88 9.11
N TYR A 161 -0.18 2.04 8.88
CA TYR A 161 0.25 2.98 9.90
C TYR A 161 -0.61 4.24 9.81
N CYS A 162 -1.07 4.74 10.96
CA CYS A 162 -1.82 5.99 11.03
C CYS A 162 -1.43 6.80 12.26
N PHE A 163 -1.17 8.09 12.06
CA PHE A 163 -0.92 9.09 13.11
C PHE A 163 -1.71 10.38 12.81
N GLY A 164 -2.94 10.44 13.30
CA GLY A 164 -3.85 11.55 13.01
C GLY A 164 -4.23 11.57 11.51
N PRO A 165 -4.01 12.68 10.77
CA PRO A 165 -4.34 12.75 9.35
C PRO A 165 -3.28 12.12 8.44
N THR A 166 -2.12 11.74 8.99
CA THR A 166 -1.02 11.14 8.22
C THR A 166 -0.95 9.66 8.46
N GLY A 167 -0.31 8.96 7.55
CA GLY A 167 -0.14 7.53 7.66
C GLY A 167 0.50 6.98 6.40
N HIS A 168 0.57 5.67 6.36
CA HIS A 168 1.03 4.95 5.19
C HIS A 168 0.44 3.55 5.16
N ALA A 169 0.27 3.00 3.97
CA ALA A 169 -0.30 1.67 3.79
C ALA A 169 0.52 0.91 2.74
N ARG A 170 0.70 -0.39 2.96
CA ARG A 170 1.48 -1.28 2.08
C ARG A 170 0.68 -2.52 1.77
N MET A 171 0.64 -2.94 0.52
CA MET A 171 0.01 -4.22 0.16
C MET A 171 1.02 -5.35 0.34
N ILE A 172 0.56 -6.48 0.89
CA ILE A 172 1.35 -7.68 1.07
C ILE A 172 1.45 -8.43 -0.26
N CYS A 173 2.68 -8.73 -0.67
CA CYS A 173 3.02 -9.57 -1.82
C CYS A 173 3.40 -10.98 -1.36
N GLU A 174 4.11 -11.12 -0.25
CA GLU A 174 4.46 -12.42 0.32
C GLU A 174 4.52 -12.32 1.84
N ASN A 175 4.27 -13.45 2.51
CA ASN A 175 4.39 -13.58 3.96
C ASN A 175 5.17 -14.85 4.31
N HIS A 176 6.21 -14.68 5.13
CA HIS A 176 7.07 -15.77 5.58
C HIS A 176 7.07 -15.82 7.11
N VAL A 177 6.67 -16.98 7.64
CA VAL A 177 6.48 -17.18 9.08
C VAL A 177 7.46 -18.21 9.59
N VAL A 178 8.24 -17.84 10.60
CA VAL A 178 9.16 -18.72 11.33
C VAL A 178 8.72 -18.78 12.79
N ARG A 179 8.62 -19.99 13.34
CA ARG A 179 8.29 -20.22 14.75
C ARG A 179 9.49 -20.78 15.51
N ASN A 180 9.65 -20.34 16.75
CA ASN A 180 10.57 -20.92 17.73
C ASN A 180 10.07 -22.30 18.20
N ASP A 181 10.94 -23.05 18.87
CA ASP A 181 10.61 -24.39 19.41
C ASP A 181 9.45 -24.37 20.43
N ASP A 182 9.24 -23.25 21.11
CA ASP A 182 8.12 -23.06 22.06
C ASP A 182 6.79 -22.70 21.38
N GLY A 183 6.77 -22.63 20.05
CA GLY A 183 5.61 -22.31 19.23
C GLY A 183 5.38 -20.80 19.01
N THR A 184 6.13 -19.93 19.69
CA THR A 184 6.07 -18.48 19.46
C THR A 184 6.65 -18.11 18.10
N ILE A 185 6.33 -16.91 17.61
CA ILE A 185 6.84 -16.40 16.32
C ILE A 185 8.23 -15.83 16.56
N ASN A 186 9.18 -16.13 15.69
CA ASN A 186 10.46 -15.43 15.64
C ASN A 186 10.29 -14.16 14.80
N PRO A 187 10.26 -12.96 15.39
CA PRO A 187 9.94 -11.74 14.65
C PRO A 187 11.11 -11.17 13.84
N GLU A 188 12.33 -11.64 14.08
CA GLU A 188 13.53 -11.23 13.33
C GLU A 188 13.68 -12.07 12.05
N GLU A 189 13.25 -13.33 12.09
CA GLU A 189 13.30 -14.24 10.93
C GLU A 189 12.00 -14.28 10.12
N SER A 190 10.85 -13.95 10.74
CA SER A 190 9.58 -13.78 10.04
C SER A 190 9.54 -12.43 9.32
N TYR A 191 9.02 -12.41 8.10
CA TYR A 191 8.98 -11.20 7.29
C TYR A 191 7.82 -11.18 6.31
N ILE A 192 7.47 -9.97 5.89
CA ILE A 192 6.62 -9.70 4.74
C ILE A 192 7.41 -9.09 3.60
N ILE A 193 6.92 -9.31 2.39
CA ILE A 193 7.33 -8.56 1.21
C ILE A 193 6.13 -7.71 0.79
N THR A 194 6.37 -6.43 0.49
CA THR A 194 5.29 -5.50 0.16
C THR A 194 5.52 -4.73 -1.13
N ILE A 195 4.42 -4.25 -1.70
CA ILE A 195 4.39 -3.25 -2.76
C ILE A 195 3.63 -2.02 -2.28
N GLU A 196 4.20 -0.84 -2.52
CA GLU A 196 3.65 0.41 -2.03
C GLU A 196 4.04 1.60 -2.92
N GLN A 197 3.15 2.57 -2.98
CA GLN A 197 3.40 3.86 -3.61
C GLN A 197 3.87 4.86 -2.54
N THR A 198 5.01 5.51 -2.74
CA THR A 198 5.65 6.36 -1.73
C THR A 198 5.90 7.78 -2.24
N SER A 199 6.17 8.71 -1.32
CA SER A 199 6.47 10.10 -1.68
C SER A 199 7.95 10.38 -1.93
N SER A 200 8.73 9.36 -2.27
CA SER A 200 10.17 9.47 -2.51
C SER A 200 10.58 8.45 -3.56
N PHE A 201 11.66 8.75 -4.28
CA PHE A 201 12.25 7.76 -5.18
C PHE A 201 12.86 6.59 -4.39
N ASP A 202 12.64 5.37 -4.89
CA ASP A 202 13.20 4.16 -4.31
C ASP A 202 14.72 4.15 -4.50
N LYS A 203 15.44 4.34 -3.39
CA LYS A 203 16.91 4.40 -3.38
C LYS A 203 17.55 3.02 -3.51
N MET A 204 16.80 1.94 -3.31
CA MET A 204 17.31 0.57 -3.44
C MET A 204 17.23 0.05 -4.88
N ARG A 205 16.38 0.66 -5.72
CA ARG A 205 16.28 0.35 -7.15
C ARG A 205 17.24 1.25 -7.94
N THR A 206 18.36 0.68 -8.39
CA THR A 206 19.37 1.41 -9.18
C THR A 206 19.16 1.28 -10.69
N ASP A 207 18.30 0.36 -11.12
CA ASP A 207 17.99 0.08 -12.54
C ASP A 207 16.89 1.00 -13.10
N ARG A 208 16.16 1.73 -12.23
CA ARG A 208 15.01 2.55 -12.63
C ARG A 208 14.71 3.68 -11.63
N HIS A 209 14.14 4.78 -12.12
CA HIS A 209 13.61 5.85 -11.26
C HIS A 209 12.12 5.59 -10.99
N THR A 210 11.76 5.26 -9.76
CA THR A 210 10.37 4.97 -9.38
C THR A 210 10.07 5.50 -7.99
N THR A 211 8.83 5.90 -7.74
CA THR A 211 8.32 6.20 -6.39
C THR A 211 7.64 5.00 -5.74
N TRP A 212 7.50 3.90 -6.48
CA TRP A 212 6.99 2.64 -6.00
C TRP A 212 8.10 1.82 -5.37
N TYR A 213 7.87 1.38 -4.14
CA TYR A 213 8.76 0.47 -3.46
C TYR A 213 8.21 -0.93 -3.70
N VAL A 214 8.87 -1.66 -4.59
CA VAL A 214 8.41 -2.95 -5.13
C VAL A 214 9.25 -4.06 -4.55
N ASP A 215 8.60 -5.07 -3.97
CA ASP A 215 9.24 -6.21 -3.30
C ASP A 215 10.14 -5.83 -2.12
N HIS A 216 9.74 -4.82 -1.34
CA HIS A 216 10.49 -4.44 -0.15
C HIS A 216 10.20 -5.41 0.98
N LYS A 217 11.27 -5.95 1.58
CA LYS A 217 11.21 -6.89 2.70
C LYS A 217 11.24 -6.17 4.04
N TYR A 218 10.30 -6.51 4.93
CA TYR A 218 10.24 -6.02 6.30
C TYR A 218 10.07 -7.18 7.27
N THR A 219 10.92 -7.27 8.29
CA THR A 219 10.74 -8.26 9.36
C THR A 219 9.54 -7.87 10.24
N TYR A 220 8.94 -8.84 10.94
CA TYR A 220 7.83 -8.55 11.84
C TYR A 220 8.23 -7.57 12.96
N ASP A 221 9.46 -7.67 13.45
CA ASP A 221 10.02 -6.71 14.41
C ASP A 221 10.06 -5.28 13.85
N MET A 222 10.47 -5.09 12.59
CA MET A 222 10.47 -3.77 11.94
C MET A 222 9.05 -3.23 11.78
N VAL A 223 8.09 -4.09 11.39
CA VAL A 223 6.68 -3.73 11.21
C VAL A 223 6.06 -3.28 12.53
N LEU A 224 6.29 -4.05 13.61
CA LEU A 224 5.81 -3.74 14.95
C LEU A 224 6.41 -2.43 15.49
N LYS A 225 7.73 -2.27 15.42
CA LYS A 225 8.43 -1.04 15.85
C LYS A 225 7.96 0.19 15.08
N SER A 226 7.59 0.01 13.82
CA SER A 226 7.02 1.05 12.96
C SER A 226 5.52 1.29 13.18
N LYS A 227 4.90 0.58 14.14
CA LYS A 227 3.51 0.75 14.58
C LYS A 227 2.48 0.47 13.48
N TYR A 228 2.74 -0.52 12.63
CA TYR A 228 1.79 -0.98 11.62
C TYR A 228 0.86 -2.05 12.17
N ILE A 229 -0.42 -2.00 11.78
CA ILE A 229 -1.40 -3.06 12.04
C ILE A 229 -1.75 -3.79 10.73
N PRO A 230 -2.05 -5.10 10.76
CA PRO A 230 -2.52 -5.83 9.60
C PRO A 230 -4.04 -5.61 9.39
N ILE A 231 -4.43 -5.39 8.14
CA ILE A 231 -5.80 -5.10 7.73
C ILE A 231 -6.16 -5.89 6.46
N THR A 232 -7.45 -6.15 6.27
CA THR A 232 -7.99 -6.83 5.08
C THR A 232 -9.34 -6.23 4.66
N VAL A 233 -9.95 -6.79 3.62
CA VAL A 233 -11.28 -6.41 3.11
C VAL A 233 -12.23 -7.61 3.06
N PRO A 234 -13.56 -7.40 3.13
CA PRO A 234 -14.57 -8.46 3.07
C PRO A 234 -14.38 -9.43 1.90
N LEU A 235 -13.97 -8.91 0.74
CA LEU A 235 -13.72 -9.70 -0.47
C LEU A 235 -12.75 -10.89 -0.24
N PHE A 236 -11.86 -10.80 0.76
CA PHE A 236 -10.82 -11.80 0.99
C PHE A 236 -11.06 -12.71 2.20
N VAL A 237 -12.21 -12.60 2.86
CA VAL A 237 -12.58 -13.39 4.05
C VAL A 237 -13.88 -14.18 3.89
N GLU A 238 -14.61 -13.99 2.78
CA GLU A 238 -15.87 -14.67 2.46
C GLU A 238 -15.70 -15.98 1.68
#